data_AF-A0A285IHD7-F1
#
_entry.id   AF-A0A285IHD7-F1
#
_cell.length_a   1.000
_cell.length_b   1.000
_cell.length_c   1.000
_cell.angle_alpha   90.00
_cell.angle_beta   90.00
_cell.angle_gamma   90.00
#
_symmetry.space_group_name_H-M   'P 1'
#
loop_
_entity.id
_entity.type
_entity.pdbx_description
1 polymer ?
#
loop_
_entity_poly.entity_id
_entity_poly.type
_entity_poly.pdbx_seq_one_letter_code
_entity_poly.pdbx_strand_id
1 'polypeptide(L)'
;MRRDYLCADYRSTLSLARPGYAAAVTPHAAPARARAITTRRALIAVGAVVVVLAMIWGLWFTALLLLGGEGSLPPKSRIPAVPAGAAVVDQSEACGSGGCWWRLTVTPPPGQSPEDLARTMGLESEKTLGPKLFDPGFVQVGAEPREDQLVIYVGYR
;
A
#
# COMPACT_ATOMS: atom_id res chain seq x y z
N MET A 1 -18.97 -26.19 -32.84
CA MET A 1 -17.65 -26.31 -33.50
C MET A 1 -16.97 -27.55 -32.95
N ARG A 2 -16.81 -28.57 -33.81
CA ARG A 2 -16.44 -29.96 -33.47
C ARG A 2 -14.98 -30.11 -33.06
N ARG A 3 -14.79 -30.91 -32.01
CA ARG A 3 -13.52 -31.56 -31.65
C ARG A 3 -13.40 -32.83 -32.49
N ASP A 4 -12.39 -32.91 -33.33
CA ASP A 4 -11.96 -34.15 -33.99
C ASP A 4 -10.43 -34.17 -34.03
N TYR A 5 -9.79 -34.65 -32.96
CA TYR A 5 -8.40 -35.10 -33.02
C TYR A 5 -8.42 -36.62 -33.20
N LEU A 6 -8.17 -37.03 -34.45
CA LEU A 6 -7.98 -38.41 -34.87
C LEU A 6 -6.75 -39.01 -34.17
N CYS A 7 -6.98 -40.02 -33.34
CA CYS A 7 -5.97 -41.01 -32.97
C CYS A 7 -6.00 -42.14 -34.01
N ALA A 8 -4.95 -42.23 -34.82
CA ALA A 8 -4.54 -43.38 -35.64
C ALA A 8 -3.00 -43.36 -35.58
N ASP A 9 -2.24 -44.44 -35.48
CA ASP A 9 -2.43 -45.86 -35.76
C ASP A 9 -1.23 -46.55 -35.06
N TYR A 10 -1.45 -47.43 -34.08
CA TYR A 10 -0.36 -48.16 -33.40
C TYR A 10 -0.06 -49.42 -34.20
N ARG A 11 0.79 -49.29 -35.23
CA ARG A 11 1.24 -50.42 -36.04
C ARG A 11 2.56 -50.96 -35.51
N SER A 12 2.44 -52.17 -34.98
CA SER A 12 3.50 -53.08 -34.53
C SER A 12 4.54 -53.34 -35.63
N THR A 13 5.81 -53.04 -35.35
CA THR A 13 6.95 -53.70 -36.02
C THR A 13 8.03 -53.99 -34.97
N LEU A 14 8.10 -55.26 -34.57
CA LEU A 14 9.33 -55.86 -34.03
C LEU A 14 10.42 -55.72 -35.10
N SER A 15 11.51 -55.02 -34.79
CA SER A 15 12.73 -55.06 -35.59
C SER A 15 13.94 -55.15 -34.66
N LEU A 16 14.50 -56.36 -34.64
CA LEU A 16 15.85 -56.80 -34.29
C LEU A 16 16.82 -55.71 -33.80
N ALA A 17 17.19 -55.82 -32.52
CA ALA A 17 18.32 -55.13 -31.93
C ALA A 17 19.64 -55.61 -32.56
N ARG A 18 20.34 -54.70 -33.22
CA ARG A 18 21.76 -54.83 -33.57
C ARG A 18 22.61 -54.25 -32.42
N PRO A 19 23.63 -54.98 -31.91
CA PRO A 19 24.54 -54.44 -30.91
C PRO A 19 25.59 -53.55 -31.60
N GLY A 20 25.77 -52.33 -31.10
CA GLY A 20 26.92 -51.50 -31.44
C GLY A 20 26.62 -50.28 -32.30
N TYR A 21 25.87 -49.32 -31.77
CA TYR A 21 26.08 -47.90 -32.05
C TYR A 21 25.66 -47.12 -30.80
N ALA A 22 26.64 -46.56 -30.09
CA ALA A 22 26.39 -45.56 -29.06
C ALA A 22 25.84 -44.31 -29.75
N ALA A 23 24.52 -44.21 -29.84
CA ALA A 23 23.87 -42.97 -30.23
C ALA A 23 24.08 -41.98 -29.09
N ALA A 24 24.99 -41.03 -29.28
CA ALA A 24 25.07 -39.83 -28.47
C ALA A 24 23.70 -39.14 -28.53
N VAL A 25 22.90 -39.31 -27.48
CA VAL A 25 21.67 -38.55 -27.28
C VAL A 25 22.10 -37.12 -27.01
N THR A 26 22.09 -36.29 -28.06
CA THR A 26 22.18 -34.85 -27.88
C THR A 26 20.95 -34.41 -27.10
N PRO A 27 21.10 -33.68 -25.98
CA PRO A 27 19.96 -33.10 -25.30
C PRO A 27 19.33 -32.12 -26.28
N HIS A 28 18.12 -32.45 -26.72
CA HIS A 28 17.32 -31.61 -27.60
C HIS A 28 17.12 -30.28 -26.89
N ALA A 29 17.94 -29.28 -27.22
CA ALA A 29 17.82 -27.93 -26.69
C ALA A 29 16.39 -27.47 -27.01
N ALA A 30 15.58 -27.28 -25.97
CA ALA A 30 14.23 -26.76 -26.12
C ALA A 30 14.28 -25.48 -26.97
N PRO A 31 13.40 -25.31 -27.97
CA PRO A 31 13.55 -24.23 -28.93
C PRO A 31 13.43 -22.89 -28.21
N ALA A 32 14.48 -22.07 -28.29
CA ALA A 32 14.53 -20.71 -27.73
C ALA A 32 13.31 -19.83 -28.11
N ARG A 33 12.60 -20.19 -29.19
CA ARG A 33 11.35 -19.57 -29.66
C ARG A 33 10.15 -19.75 -28.72
N ALA A 34 10.01 -20.89 -28.03
CA ALA A 34 8.92 -21.09 -27.07
C ALA A 34 9.06 -20.16 -25.86
N ARG A 35 10.31 -19.91 -25.44
CA ARG A 35 10.67 -19.02 -24.33
C ARG A 35 10.40 -17.54 -24.64
N ALA A 36 10.60 -17.13 -25.90
CA ALA A 36 10.43 -15.74 -26.34
C ALA A 36 8.95 -15.29 -26.46
N ILE A 37 8.03 -16.20 -26.81
CA ILE A 37 6.60 -15.88 -26.89
C ILE A 37 6.00 -15.72 -25.49
N THR A 38 6.45 -16.55 -24.53
CA THR A 38 6.07 -16.42 -23.12
C THR A 38 6.58 -15.13 -22.49
N THR A 39 7.80 -14.69 -22.80
CA THR A 39 8.34 -13.44 -22.25
C THR A 39 7.62 -12.21 -22.80
N ARG A 40 7.30 -12.14 -24.10
CA ARG A 40 6.53 -11.00 -24.64
C ARG A 40 5.14 -10.89 -24.02
N ARG A 41 4.42 -12.01 -23.88
CA ARG A 41 3.10 -12.03 -23.23
C ARG A 41 3.19 -11.67 -21.75
N ALA A 42 4.22 -12.16 -21.04
CA ALA A 42 4.47 -11.81 -19.65
C ALA A 42 4.76 -10.31 -19.49
N LEU A 43 5.61 -9.72 -20.34
CA LEU A 43 5.90 -8.28 -20.30
C LEU A 43 4.66 -7.43 -20.58
N ILE A 44 3.81 -7.82 -21.54
CA ILE A 44 2.54 -7.13 -21.80
C ILE A 44 1.62 -7.24 -20.58
N ALA A 45 1.50 -8.42 -19.98
CA ALA A 45 0.68 -8.62 -18.79
C ALA A 45 1.17 -7.78 -17.60
N VAL A 46 2.48 -7.77 -17.34
CA VAL A 46 3.10 -6.95 -16.29
C VAL A 46 2.86 -5.46 -16.56
N GLY A 47 3.07 -5.01 -17.80
CA GLY A 47 2.80 -3.62 -18.20
C GLY A 47 1.35 -3.23 -17.99
N ALA A 48 0.40 -4.09 -18.40
CA ALA A 48 -1.03 -3.86 -18.19
C ALA A 48 -1.38 -3.76 -16.70
N VAL A 49 -0.82 -4.65 -15.86
CA VAL A 49 -1.01 -4.60 -14.41
C VAL A 49 -0.48 -3.30 -13.82
N VAL A 50 0.73 -2.88 -14.20
CA VAL A 50 1.32 -1.63 -13.72
C VAL A 50 0.46 -0.43 -14.10
N VAL A 51 -0.07 -0.37 -15.33
CA VAL A 51 -0.96 0.71 -15.77
C VAL A 51 -2.25 0.73 -14.96
N VAL A 52 -2.89 -0.42 -14.77
CA VAL A 52 -4.13 -0.51 -13.96
C VAL A 52 -3.87 -0.08 -12.52
N LEU A 53 -2.78 -0.53 -11.90
CA LEU A 53 -2.40 -0.10 -10.56
C LEU A 53 -2.14 1.40 -10.49
N ALA A 54 -1.46 1.98 -11.49
CA ALA A 54 -1.24 3.41 -11.56
C ALA A 54 -2.55 4.20 -11.70
N MET A 55 -3.51 3.71 -12.50
CA MET A 55 -4.83 4.33 -12.62
C MET A 55 -5.62 4.27 -11.31
N ILE A 56 -5.65 3.12 -10.64
CA ILE A 56 -6.32 2.96 -9.33
C ILE A 56 -5.68 3.91 -8.31
N TRP A 57 -4.34 3.95 -8.25
CA TRP A 57 -3.62 4.85 -7.37
C TRP A 57 -3.96 6.32 -7.65
N GLY A 58 -3.95 6.73 -8.92
CA GLY A 58 -4.31 8.09 -9.33
C GLY A 58 -5.77 8.46 -9.00
N LEU A 59 -6.72 7.56 -9.25
CA LEU A 59 -8.14 7.75 -8.90
C LEU A 59 -8.36 7.88 -7.40
N TRP A 60 -7.70 7.04 -6.61
CA TRP A 60 -7.76 7.14 -5.15
C TRP A 60 -7.14 8.44 -4.65
N PHE A 61 -6.01 8.85 -5.25
CA PHE A 61 -5.32 10.10 -4.94
C PHE A 61 -6.21 11.33 -5.22
N THR A 62 -6.86 11.38 -6.38
CA THR A 62 -7.78 12.47 -6.72
C THR A 62 -9.06 12.45 -5.88
N ALA A 63 -9.59 11.27 -5.56
CA ALA A 63 -10.74 11.15 -4.68
C ALA A 63 -10.46 11.73 -3.29
N LEU A 64 -9.32 11.42 -2.67
CA LEU A 64 -8.96 12.00 -1.37
C LEU A 64 -8.76 13.51 -1.42
N LEU A 65 -8.19 14.05 -2.50
CA LEU A 65 -8.03 15.50 -2.66
C LEU A 65 -9.36 16.25 -2.84
N LEU A 66 -10.36 15.60 -3.43
CA LEU A 66 -11.65 16.23 -3.72
C LEU A 66 -12.72 15.97 -2.65
N LEU A 67 -12.63 14.84 -1.95
CA LEU A 67 -13.69 14.31 -1.06
C LEU A 67 -13.18 14.04 0.36
N GLY A 68 -11.90 14.28 0.67
CA GLY A 68 -11.26 13.91 1.94
C GLY A 68 -11.86 14.52 3.21
N GLY A 69 -12.78 15.47 3.09
CA GLY A 69 -13.50 16.05 4.22
C GLY A 69 -14.66 15.18 4.76
N GLU A 70 -15.43 14.50 3.92
CA GLU A 70 -16.72 13.89 4.34
C GLU A 70 -16.59 12.43 4.82
N GLY A 71 -15.79 12.19 5.85
CA GLY A 71 -15.71 10.87 6.50
C GLY A 71 -14.39 10.11 6.30
N SER A 72 -13.38 10.78 5.75
CA SER A 72 -12.05 10.17 5.59
C SER A 72 -11.14 10.54 6.77
N LEU A 73 -10.39 9.56 7.26
CA LEU A 73 -9.37 9.78 8.28
C LEU A 73 -7.97 9.69 7.67
N PRO A 74 -7.02 10.53 8.13
CA PRO A 74 -5.61 10.33 7.80
C PRO A 74 -5.11 9.00 8.39
N PRO A 75 -4.15 8.33 7.75
CA PRO A 75 -3.59 7.10 8.30
C PRO A 75 -2.87 7.38 9.62
N LYS A 76 -2.88 6.43 10.55
CA LYS A 76 -2.27 6.58 11.89
C LYS A 76 -0.79 6.98 11.85
N SER A 77 -0.07 6.69 10.78
CA SER A 77 1.30 7.16 10.53
C SER A 77 1.46 8.68 10.41
N ARG A 78 0.35 9.43 10.38
CA ARG A 78 0.32 10.90 10.37
C ARG A 78 0.16 11.49 11.77
N ILE A 79 -0.19 10.66 12.75
CA ILE A 79 -0.30 11.07 14.15
C ILE A 79 1.11 11.43 14.66
N PRO A 80 1.30 12.60 15.28
CA PRO A 80 2.59 13.02 15.80
C PRO A 80 3.08 12.06 16.89
N ALA A 81 4.38 11.82 16.93
CA ALA A 81 4.98 11.01 17.99
C ALA A 81 4.89 11.74 19.33
N VAL A 82 4.46 11.03 20.37
CA VAL A 82 4.37 11.55 21.73
C VAL A 82 5.75 11.43 22.40
N PRO A 83 6.28 12.51 23.01
CA PRO A 83 7.60 12.48 23.64
C PRO A 83 7.62 11.54 24.86
N ALA A 84 8.82 11.06 25.21
CA ALA A 84 9.00 10.17 26.35
C ALA A 84 8.53 10.83 27.66
N GLY A 85 7.86 10.06 28.52
CA GLY A 85 7.31 10.53 29.79
C GLY A 85 5.88 11.08 29.68
N ALA A 86 5.40 11.42 28.48
CA ALA A 86 3.99 11.72 28.24
C ALA A 86 3.23 10.41 27.93
N ALA A 87 1.98 10.31 28.35
CA ALA A 87 1.17 9.11 28.20
C ALA A 87 -0.10 9.41 27.39
N VAL A 88 -0.38 8.60 26.36
CA VAL A 88 -1.65 8.64 25.64
C VAL A 88 -2.70 7.96 26.51
N VAL A 89 -3.68 8.71 27.00
CA VAL A 89 -4.78 8.19 27.83
C VAL A 89 -6.01 7.83 27.00
N ASP A 90 -6.22 8.52 25.88
CA ASP A 90 -7.27 8.17 24.92
C ASP A 90 -6.79 8.40 23.48
N GLN A 91 -7.26 7.54 22.57
CA GLN A 91 -7.12 7.72 21.12
C GLN A 91 -8.43 7.28 20.47
N SER A 92 -9.17 8.24 19.94
CA SER A 92 -10.48 8.02 19.37
C SER A 92 -10.64 8.70 18.01
N GLU A 93 -11.60 8.22 17.23
CA GLU A 93 -12.10 8.89 16.03
C GLU A 93 -13.22 9.85 16.44
N ALA A 94 -13.22 11.06 15.88
CA ALA A 94 -14.26 12.05 16.07
C ALA A 94 -14.69 12.62 14.71
N CYS A 95 -16.00 12.77 14.51
CA CYS A 95 -16.57 13.32 13.29
C CYS A 95 -17.55 14.44 13.59
N GLY A 96 -17.59 15.46 12.74
CA GLY A 96 -18.50 16.60 12.84
C GLY A 96 -18.67 17.31 11.49
N SER A 97 -19.21 18.53 11.53
CA SER A 97 -19.47 19.32 10.31
C SER A 97 -18.21 19.65 9.50
N GLY A 98 -17.03 19.56 10.10
CA GLY A 98 -15.73 19.77 9.45
C GLY A 98 -15.03 18.48 8.99
N GLY A 99 -15.72 17.34 9.05
CA GLY A 99 -15.17 16.03 8.67
C GLY A 99 -14.82 15.13 9.84
N CYS A 100 -13.99 14.11 9.60
CA CYS A 100 -13.50 13.20 10.62
C CYS A 100 -12.01 13.43 10.92
N TRP A 101 -11.63 13.28 12.18
CA TRP A 101 -10.26 13.44 12.66
C TRP A 101 -9.95 12.46 13.78
N TRP A 102 -8.65 12.20 13.99
CA TRP A 102 -8.18 11.54 15.19
C TRP A 102 -8.15 12.54 16.34
N ARG A 103 -8.68 12.15 17.49
CA ARG A 103 -8.52 12.83 18.77
C ARG A 103 -7.60 11.99 19.64
N LEU A 104 -6.50 12.58 20.09
CA LEU A 104 -5.62 11.97 21.07
C LEU A 104 -5.63 12.81 22.33
N THR A 105 -5.78 12.17 23.47
CA THR A 105 -5.69 12.81 24.77
C THR A 105 -4.41 12.34 25.43
N VAL A 106 -3.54 13.27 25.77
CA VAL A 106 -2.19 12.99 26.28
C VAL A 106 -2.01 13.65 27.63
N THR A 107 -1.61 12.87 28.63
CA THR A 107 -1.17 13.39 29.92
C THR A 107 0.30 13.78 29.84
N PRO A 108 0.67 15.02 30.19
CA PRO A 108 2.05 15.45 30.23
C PRO A 108 2.90 14.68 31.25
N PRO A 109 4.23 14.68 31.08
CA PRO A 109 5.15 14.20 32.09
C PRO A 109 4.97 14.94 33.43
N PRO A 110 5.29 14.31 34.58
CA PRO A 110 5.22 14.97 35.88
C PRO A 110 6.01 16.28 35.91
N GLY A 111 5.36 17.37 36.34
CA GLY A 111 5.98 18.70 36.43
C GLY A 111 6.04 19.48 35.12
N GLN A 112 5.51 18.96 34.01
CA GLN A 112 5.36 19.68 32.76
C GLN A 112 3.89 20.11 32.56
N SER A 113 3.67 21.34 32.10
CA SER A 113 2.33 21.81 31.74
C SER A 113 1.90 21.27 30.36
N PRO A 114 0.58 21.15 30.08
CA PRO A 114 0.07 20.82 28.75
C PRO A 114 0.55 21.77 27.65
N GLU A 115 0.72 23.07 27.96
CA GLU A 115 1.25 24.09 27.06
C GLU A 115 2.72 23.84 26.72
N ASP A 116 3.53 23.48 27.73
CA ASP A 116 4.94 23.14 27.53
C ASP A 116 5.10 21.85 26.72
N LEU A 117 4.19 20.88 26.91
CA LEU A 117 4.14 19.68 26.09
C LEU A 117 3.80 20.04 24.64
N ALA A 118 2.78 20.88 24.41
CA ALA A 118 2.41 21.35 23.08
C ALA A 118 3.61 22.03 22.40
N ARG A 119 4.32 22.90 23.11
CA ARG A 119 5.56 23.54 22.66
C ARG A 119 6.65 22.55 22.30
N THR A 120 6.88 21.55 23.15
CA THR A 120 7.87 20.48 22.91
C THR A 120 7.55 19.70 21.63
N MET A 121 6.27 19.46 21.37
CA MET A 121 5.78 18.83 20.13
C MET A 121 5.73 19.80 18.94
N GLY A 122 5.96 21.09 19.18
CA GLY A 122 5.81 22.17 18.22
C GLY A 122 4.37 22.38 17.77
N LEU A 123 3.37 22.12 18.61
CA LEU A 123 1.94 22.26 18.33
C LEU A 123 1.31 23.50 18.98
N GLU A 124 2.11 24.54 19.28
CA GLU A 124 1.60 25.82 19.80
C GLU A 124 0.68 26.53 18.80
N SER A 125 0.83 26.22 17.52
CA SER A 125 -0.04 26.63 16.44
C SER A 125 -0.38 25.42 15.57
N GLU A 126 -1.54 25.49 14.94
CA GLU A 126 -1.95 24.46 14.01
C GLU A 126 -1.00 24.39 12.81
N LYS A 127 -0.63 23.16 12.45
CA LYS A 127 0.31 22.86 11.37
C LYS A 127 -0.41 22.10 10.26
N THR A 128 -0.22 22.56 9.03
CA THR A 128 -0.59 21.78 7.85
C THR A 128 0.62 20.96 7.39
N LEU A 129 0.49 19.64 7.38
CA LEU A 129 1.45 18.71 6.82
C LEU A 129 1.11 18.44 5.36
N GLY A 130 2.09 18.58 4.48
CA GLY A 130 1.94 18.29 3.06
C GLY A 130 1.72 16.80 2.76
N PRO A 131 1.33 16.47 1.51
CA PRO A 131 1.10 15.09 1.06
C PRO A 131 2.32 14.18 1.22
N LYS A 132 2.07 12.88 1.35
CA LYS A 132 3.06 11.78 1.32
C LYS A 132 2.73 10.79 0.21
N LEU A 133 3.69 9.94 -0.16
CA LEU A 133 3.54 8.96 -1.25
C LEU A 133 2.29 8.05 -1.12
N PHE A 134 1.93 7.71 0.12
CA PHE A 134 0.79 6.85 0.45
C PHE A 134 -0.34 7.59 1.18
N ASP A 135 -0.27 8.91 1.24
CA ASP A 135 -1.30 9.77 1.81
C ASP A 135 -1.32 11.11 1.05
N PRO A 136 -2.18 11.25 0.03
CA PRO A 136 -2.31 12.45 -0.80
C PRO A 136 -2.74 13.69 -0.03
N GLY A 137 -3.39 13.51 1.12
CA GLY A 137 -4.13 14.57 1.78
C GLY A 137 -3.21 15.56 2.50
N PHE A 138 -3.61 16.83 2.48
CA PHE A 138 -3.10 17.82 3.42
C PHE A 138 -3.70 17.51 4.78
N VAL A 139 -2.85 17.32 5.79
CA VAL A 139 -3.28 16.95 7.14
C VAL A 139 -3.07 18.15 8.06
N GLN A 140 -4.12 18.59 8.73
CA GLN A 140 -4.02 19.55 9.82
C GLN A 140 -3.74 18.80 11.13
N VAL A 141 -2.74 19.29 11.86
CA VAL A 141 -2.40 18.83 13.20
C VAL A 141 -2.42 20.04 14.11
N GLY A 142 -3.24 19.99 15.16
CA GLY A 142 -3.21 21.00 16.20
C GLY A 142 -3.36 20.37 17.57
N ALA A 143 -3.22 21.20 18.59
CA ALA A 143 -3.35 20.78 19.97
C ALA A 143 -4.09 21.86 20.77
N GLU A 144 -4.92 21.41 21.70
CA GLU A 144 -5.66 22.24 22.62
C GLU A 144 -5.28 21.83 24.05
N PRO A 145 -4.52 22.67 24.77
CA PRO A 145 -4.26 22.49 26.19
C PRO A 145 -5.57 22.52 26.99
N ARG A 146 -5.74 21.54 27.88
CA ARG A 146 -6.77 21.49 28.92
C ARG A 146 -6.08 21.45 30.28
N GLU A 147 -6.83 21.50 31.38
CA GLU A 147 -6.27 21.68 32.74
C GLU A 147 -5.08 20.76 33.06
N ASP A 148 -5.19 19.46 32.81
CA ASP A 148 -4.16 18.46 33.11
C ASP A 148 -3.73 17.61 31.90
N GLN A 149 -4.29 17.92 30.72
CA GLN A 149 -4.19 17.09 29.53
C GLN A 149 -4.01 17.94 28.28
N LEU A 150 -3.30 17.39 27.28
CA LEU A 150 -3.19 17.97 25.95
C LEU A 150 -4.05 17.16 24.98
N VAL A 151 -5.03 17.81 24.34
CA VAL A 151 -5.87 17.19 23.32
C VAL A 151 -5.31 17.51 21.94
N ILE A 152 -4.82 16.51 21.23
CA ILE A 152 -4.26 16.64 19.88
C ILE A 152 -5.31 16.20 18.87
N TYR A 153 -5.50 16.98 17.81
CA TYR A 153 -6.39 16.64 16.70
C TYR A 153 -5.61 16.50 15.40
N VAL A 154 -5.92 15.45 14.63
CA VAL A 154 -5.26 15.14 13.35
C VAL A 154 -6.32 14.78 12.31
N GLY A 155 -6.56 15.68 11.36
CA GLY A 155 -7.59 15.52 10.32
C GLY A 155 -7.10 15.95 8.95
N TYR A 156 -7.83 15.57 7.90
CA TYR A 156 -7.62 16.20 6.60
C TYR A 156 -8.10 17.65 6.59
N ARG A 157 -7.49 18.46 5.72
CA ARG A 157 -7.90 19.86 5.45
C ARG A 157 -8.95 19.94 4.38
#